data_AF-A0AAF0FP68-F1
#
_entry.id   AF-A0AAF0FP68-F1
#
_cell.length_a   1.000
_cell.length_b   1.000
_cell.length_c   1.000
_cell.angle_alpha   90.00
_cell.angle_beta   90.00
_cell.angle_gamma   90.00
#
_symmetry.space_group_name_H-M   'P 1'
#
loop_
_entity.id
_entity.type
_entity.pdbx_description
1 polymer ?
#
loop_
_entity_poly.entity_id
_entity_poly.type
_entity_poly.pdbx_seq_one_letter_code
_entity_poly.pdbx_strand_id
1 'polypeptide(L)'
;MADKKSPASGWPKIQGDYHTGDANSPVVVVTMGSHLDEQGICDAGAAMCGSCKTENLGLEKIVANVVANPNIRFLITCGTEVKGHLSGQCLKALHAGGVEGGKIVGAQGAIPFIENLNAEAIKRFQEQIEVIDIMESEDVGAIKAKISELTARDPGAFEAEAMVVEVKEEGGADGAVVATANPQFLEIEARLNEIETKLEFADAEIAQRVGRKIGRDIGILYGLTAGLIVFMMLLVLLPKLMAMI
;
A
#
# COMPACT_ATOMS: atom_id res chain seq x y z
N MET A 1 4.06 35.76 -7.72
CA MET A 1 3.45 34.44 -7.96
C MET A 1 4.57 33.53 -8.43
N ALA A 2 4.57 32.27 -8.03
CA ALA A 2 5.62 31.33 -8.44
C ALA A 2 5.54 31.08 -9.95
N ASP A 3 6.69 30.94 -10.62
CA ASP A 3 6.74 30.69 -12.06
C ASP A 3 6.15 29.31 -12.38
N LYS A 4 5.36 29.21 -13.47
CA LYS A 4 4.68 27.97 -13.88
C LYS A 4 5.02 27.61 -15.32
N LYS A 5 5.11 26.31 -15.59
CA LYS A 5 5.30 25.75 -16.93
C LYS A 5 4.10 24.90 -17.31
N SER A 6 3.89 24.73 -18.62
CA SER A 6 2.84 23.83 -19.08
C SER A 6 3.24 22.37 -18.78
N PRO A 7 2.37 21.56 -18.16
CA PRO A 7 2.55 20.12 -18.11
C PRO A 7 2.57 19.51 -19.51
N ALA A 8 2.99 18.25 -19.62
CA ALA A 8 2.86 17.51 -20.87
C ALA A 8 1.41 17.50 -21.37
N SER A 9 1.22 17.53 -22.70
CA SER A 9 -0.13 17.54 -23.28
C SER A 9 -0.93 16.30 -22.86
N GLY A 10 -2.12 16.53 -22.31
CA GLY A 10 -3.00 15.50 -21.75
C GLY A 10 -2.48 14.90 -20.46
N TRP A 11 -1.73 15.66 -19.64
CA TRP A 11 -1.34 15.24 -18.30
C TRP A 11 -2.59 15.05 -17.41
N PRO A 12 -2.65 14.00 -16.56
CA PRO A 12 -1.63 12.95 -16.37
C PRO A 12 -1.56 11.96 -17.54
N LYS A 13 -0.35 11.49 -17.86
CA LYS A 13 -0.08 10.66 -19.05
C LYS A 13 -0.37 9.18 -18.83
N ILE A 14 -0.13 8.70 -17.62
CA ILE A 14 -0.26 7.28 -17.27
C ILE A 14 -1.50 7.10 -16.42
N GLN A 15 -2.38 6.18 -16.83
CA GLN A 15 -3.60 5.87 -16.10
C GLN A 15 -3.28 5.13 -14.80
N GLY A 16 -4.07 5.42 -13.77
CA GLY A 16 -3.95 4.82 -12.45
C GLY A 16 -5.17 5.13 -11.61
N ASP A 17 -5.12 4.72 -10.35
CA ASP A 17 -6.17 5.01 -9.36
C ASP A 17 -5.83 6.32 -8.63
N TYR A 18 -6.25 7.44 -9.23
CA TYR A 18 -6.03 8.78 -8.70
C TYR A 18 -7.14 9.74 -9.11
N HIS A 19 -7.26 10.81 -8.34
CA HIS A 19 -7.99 12.02 -8.68
C HIS A 19 -7.01 13.11 -9.10
N THR A 20 -7.50 14.06 -9.89
CA THR A 20 -6.71 15.20 -10.38
C THR A 20 -7.28 16.50 -9.85
N GLY A 21 -6.38 17.42 -9.51
CA GLY A 21 -6.71 18.79 -9.11
C GLY A 21 -6.10 19.80 -10.09
N ASP A 22 -5.62 20.93 -9.56
CA ASP A 22 -4.97 21.96 -10.38
C ASP A 22 -3.57 21.50 -10.83
N ALA A 23 -3.36 21.40 -12.14
CA ALA A 23 -2.08 21.01 -12.72
C ALA A 23 -0.94 22.04 -12.48
N ASN A 24 -1.26 23.25 -12.01
CA ASN A 24 -0.27 24.23 -11.55
C ASN A 24 0.12 24.06 -10.08
N SER A 25 -0.58 23.22 -9.31
CA SER A 25 -0.23 22.96 -7.93
C SER A 25 1.14 22.27 -7.82
N PRO A 26 1.96 22.63 -6.83
CA PRO A 26 3.26 22.01 -6.63
C PRO A 26 3.21 20.69 -5.84
N VAL A 27 2.04 20.25 -5.37
CA VAL A 27 1.93 19.13 -4.43
C VAL A 27 1.22 17.93 -5.06
N VAL A 28 1.79 16.74 -4.93
CA VAL A 28 1.11 15.45 -5.15
C VAL A 28 1.02 14.69 -3.83
N VAL A 29 -0.06 13.93 -3.64
CA VAL A 29 -0.28 13.11 -2.44
C VAL A 29 -0.43 11.64 -2.82
N VAL A 30 0.34 10.78 -2.18
CA VAL A 30 0.25 9.32 -2.32
C VAL A 30 -0.25 8.73 -1.02
N THR A 31 -1.43 8.10 -1.04
CA THR A 31 -2.12 7.56 0.14
C THR A 31 -1.72 6.12 0.50
N MET A 32 -0.75 5.58 -0.23
CA MET A 32 -0.20 4.22 -0.03
C MET A 32 -1.31 3.16 0.03
N GLY A 33 -1.41 2.42 1.14
CA GLY A 33 -2.41 1.38 1.33
C GLY A 33 -3.81 1.89 1.70
N SER A 34 -3.96 3.19 1.99
CA SER A 34 -5.21 3.78 2.44
C SER A 34 -6.07 4.30 1.29
N HIS A 35 -7.38 4.16 1.46
CA HIS A 35 -8.39 4.87 0.68
C HIS A 35 -8.97 5.98 1.56
N LEU A 36 -8.78 7.23 1.15
CA LEU A 36 -9.17 8.42 1.91
C LEU A 36 -10.22 9.23 1.11
N ASP A 37 -10.30 10.53 1.34
CA ASP A 37 -11.07 11.47 0.52
C ASP A 37 -10.14 12.10 -0.52
N GLU A 38 -9.70 11.34 -1.53
CA GLU A 38 -8.71 11.79 -2.51
C GLU A 38 -9.21 13.01 -3.32
N GLN A 39 -10.51 13.07 -3.61
CA GLN A 39 -11.11 14.23 -4.26
C GLN A 39 -11.03 15.45 -3.34
N GLY A 40 -11.42 15.34 -2.06
CA GLY A 40 -11.30 16.44 -1.11
C GLY A 40 -9.85 16.86 -0.81
N ILE A 41 -8.87 15.97 -1.01
CA ILE A 41 -7.43 16.28 -0.97
C ILE A 41 -7.00 17.09 -2.21
N CYS A 42 -7.49 16.72 -3.40
CA CYS A 42 -7.27 17.51 -4.62
C CYS A 42 -7.91 18.90 -4.51
N ASP A 43 -9.15 18.97 -4.01
CA ASP A 43 -9.88 20.23 -3.78
C ASP A 43 -9.17 21.14 -2.76
N ALA A 44 -8.36 20.56 -1.86
CA ALA A 44 -7.53 21.31 -0.91
C ALA A 44 -6.21 21.83 -1.51
N GLY A 45 -5.97 21.60 -2.80
CA GLY A 45 -4.85 22.17 -3.55
C GLY A 45 -3.77 21.18 -3.94
N ALA A 46 -4.00 19.86 -3.92
CA ALA A 46 -3.08 18.91 -4.56
C ALA A 46 -3.32 18.86 -6.08
N ALA A 47 -2.25 18.72 -6.87
CA ALA A 47 -2.32 18.50 -8.31
C ALA A 47 -2.89 17.11 -8.65
N MET A 48 -2.58 16.13 -7.80
CA MET A 48 -3.03 14.75 -7.93
C MET A 48 -3.02 14.09 -6.55
N CYS A 49 -3.98 13.20 -6.32
CA CYS A 49 -4.01 12.34 -5.14
C CYS A 49 -4.44 10.93 -5.52
N GLY A 50 -3.71 9.91 -5.09
CA GLY A 50 -4.05 8.52 -5.38
C GLY A 50 -3.31 7.51 -4.53
N SER A 51 -3.76 6.26 -4.61
CA SER A 51 -3.17 5.15 -3.86
C SER A 51 -1.98 4.52 -4.61
N CYS A 52 -1.06 3.91 -3.87
CA CYS A 52 0.05 3.16 -4.46
C CYS A 52 0.35 1.92 -3.63
N LYS A 53 0.06 0.75 -4.22
CA LYS A 53 0.08 -0.53 -3.52
C LYS A 53 1.30 -1.40 -3.84
N THR A 54 2.00 -1.11 -4.93
CA THR A 54 3.10 -1.94 -5.43
C THR A 54 4.40 -1.14 -5.50
N GLU A 55 5.49 -1.74 -5.06
CA GLU A 55 6.86 -1.21 -4.99
C GLU A 55 7.63 -1.20 -6.33
N ASN A 56 6.95 -1.49 -7.43
CA ASN A 56 7.46 -1.54 -8.79
C ASN A 56 6.59 -0.66 -9.73
N LEU A 57 5.69 -1.25 -10.53
CA LEU A 57 4.86 -0.57 -11.53
C LEU A 57 4.10 0.64 -10.95
N GLY A 58 3.56 0.52 -9.73
CA GLY A 58 2.92 1.64 -9.03
C GLY A 58 3.85 2.85 -8.85
N LEU A 59 5.11 2.61 -8.43
CA LEU A 59 6.12 3.66 -8.31
C LEU A 59 6.51 4.22 -9.69
N GLU A 60 6.57 3.38 -10.72
CA GLU A 60 6.87 3.82 -12.09
C GLU A 60 5.81 4.79 -12.62
N LYS A 61 4.53 4.48 -12.39
CA LYS A 61 3.41 5.35 -12.75
C LYS A 61 3.46 6.69 -12.01
N ILE A 62 3.81 6.69 -10.72
CA ILE A 62 4.00 7.93 -9.95
C ILE A 62 5.10 8.77 -10.58
N VAL A 63 6.30 8.20 -10.76
CA VAL A 63 7.45 8.93 -11.30
C VAL A 63 7.14 9.49 -12.68
N ALA A 64 6.59 8.67 -13.58
CA ALA A 64 6.25 9.09 -14.94
C ALA A 64 5.26 10.27 -14.98
N ASN A 65 4.22 10.24 -14.13
CA ASN A 65 3.27 11.34 -14.04
C ASN A 65 3.87 12.59 -13.36
N VAL A 66 4.76 12.44 -12.37
CA VAL A 66 5.41 13.58 -11.71
C VAL A 66 6.37 14.30 -12.66
N VAL A 67 7.25 13.59 -13.36
CA VAL A 67 8.24 14.23 -14.26
C VAL A 67 7.59 14.82 -15.52
N ALA A 68 6.38 14.38 -15.86
CA ALA A 68 5.55 14.95 -16.93
C ALA A 68 4.88 16.29 -16.56
N ASN A 69 5.02 16.76 -15.32
CA ASN A 69 4.53 18.07 -14.89
C ASN A 69 5.60 18.79 -14.05
N PRO A 70 6.35 19.75 -14.63
CA PRO A 70 7.40 20.50 -13.94
C PRO A 70 6.91 21.35 -12.77
N ASN A 71 5.60 21.63 -12.67
CA ASN A 71 5.06 22.40 -11.55
C ASN A 71 5.09 21.62 -10.24
N ILE A 72 5.09 20.28 -10.28
CA ILE A 72 5.10 19.43 -9.10
C ILE A 72 6.50 19.44 -8.49
N ARG A 73 6.59 19.95 -7.26
CA ARG A 73 7.84 20.12 -6.49
C ARG A 73 7.84 19.36 -5.17
N PHE A 74 6.69 18.86 -4.75
CA PHE A 74 6.53 18.13 -3.50
C PHE A 74 5.69 16.88 -3.71
N LEU A 75 6.11 15.77 -3.11
CA LEU A 75 5.33 14.54 -3.04
C LEU A 75 5.15 14.17 -1.57
N ILE A 76 3.90 14.15 -1.10
CA ILE A 76 3.56 13.72 0.24
C ILE A 76 3.27 12.22 0.23
N THR A 77 3.89 11.46 1.14
CA THR A 77 3.50 10.08 1.45
C THR A 77 2.69 10.07 2.74
N CYS A 78 1.49 9.49 2.69
CA CYS A 78 0.56 9.37 3.80
C CYS A 78 -0.19 8.04 3.74
N GLY A 79 -1.06 7.78 4.72
CA GLY A 79 -1.78 6.52 4.85
C GLY A 79 -0.92 5.38 5.40
N THR A 80 -1.55 4.22 5.54
CA THR A 80 -0.97 3.00 6.08
C THR A 80 0.00 2.38 5.08
N GLU A 81 1.14 1.85 5.56
CA GLU A 81 2.10 1.14 4.73
C GLU A 81 1.53 -0.18 4.19
N VAL A 82 1.95 -0.55 2.99
CA VAL A 82 1.49 -1.78 2.35
C VAL A 82 2.35 -2.94 2.83
N LYS A 83 1.77 -3.86 3.60
CA LYS A 83 2.52 -5.03 4.10
C LYS A 83 3.07 -5.88 2.95
N GLY A 84 4.31 -6.37 3.10
CA GLY A 84 5.02 -7.14 2.08
C GLY A 84 5.64 -6.27 1.00
N HIS A 85 4.83 -5.42 0.36
CA HIS A 85 5.29 -4.51 -0.70
C HIS A 85 6.18 -3.38 -0.17
N LEU A 86 5.83 -2.81 0.99
CA LEU A 86 6.49 -1.65 1.60
C LEU A 86 6.66 -0.50 0.61
N SER A 87 5.61 -0.18 -0.15
CA SER A 87 5.66 0.76 -1.27
C SER A 87 6.08 2.17 -0.85
N GLY A 88 5.67 2.64 0.33
CA GLY A 88 6.08 3.94 0.86
C GLY A 88 7.58 3.98 1.17
N GLN A 89 8.10 2.95 1.85
CA GLN A 89 9.53 2.78 2.07
C GLN A 89 10.32 2.70 0.76
N CYS A 90 9.82 1.94 -0.22
CA CYS A 90 10.47 1.77 -1.52
C CYS A 90 10.48 3.07 -2.33
N LEU A 91 9.41 3.88 -2.30
CA LEU A 91 9.37 5.19 -2.95
C LEU A 91 10.43 6.13 -2.37
N LYS A 92 10.57 6.17 -1.03
CA LYS A 92 11.59 6.96 -0.35
C LYS A 92 13.00 6.48 -0.69
N ALA A 93 13.20 5.17 -0.76
CA ALA A 93 14.47 4.57 -1.17
C ALA A 93 14.81 4.89 -2.64
N LEU A 94 13.83 4.85 -3.54
CA LEU A 94 13.99 5.23 -4.94
C LEU A 94 14.39 6.70 -5.09
N HIS A 95 13.74 7.60 -4.34
CA HIS A 95 14.11 9.01 -4.33
C HIS A 95 15.52 9.23 -3.76
N ALA A 96 15.90 8.57 -2.66
CA ALA A 96 17.20 8.79 -2.03
C ALA A 96 18.38 8.12 -2.77
N GLY A 97 18.17 6.90 -3.27
CA GLY A 97 19.25 6.02 -3.74
C GLY A 97 19.17 5.62 -5.22
N GLY A 98 18.04 5.87 -5.89
CA GLY A 98 17.83 5.43 -7.27
C GLY A 98 17.81 3.90 -7.39
N VAL A 99 18.38 3.38 -8.48
CA VAL A 99 18.39 1.95 -8.80
C VAL A 99 19.79 1.46 -9.18
N GLU A 100 20.08 0.20 -8.88
CA GLU A 100 21.27 -0.52 -9.31
C GLU A 100 20.84 -1.86 -9.93
N GLY A 101 21.16 -2.08 -11.22
CA GLY A 101 20.72 -3.27 -11.94
C GLY A 101 19.18 -3.43 -12.00
N GLY A 102 18.44 -2.31 -11.98
CA GLY A 102 16.98 -2.26 -11.93
C GLY A 102 16.39 -2.36 -10.52
N LYS A 103 17.15 -2.84 -9.52
CA LYS A 103 16.68 -2.92 -8.13
C LYS A 103 16.80 -1.56 -7.43
N ILE A 104 15.77 -1.16 -6.69
CA ILE A 104 15.80 0.06 -5.87
C ILE A 104 16.82 -0.09 -4.74
N VAL A 105 17.75 0.86 -4.65
CA VAL A 105 18.82 0.84 -3.66
C VAL A 105 18.25 1.14 -2.26
N GLY A 106 18.43 0.22 -1.31
CA GLY A 106 17.93 0.37 0.06
C GLY A 106 16.44 0.03 0.26
N ALA A 107 15.77 -0.48 -0.78
CA ALA A 107 14.38 -0.94 -0.66
C ALA A 107 14.29 -2.27 0.13
N GLN A 108 13.23 -2.36 0.94
CA GLN A 108 12.91 -3.53 1.77
C GLN A 108 11.67 -4.30 1.29
N GLY A 109 11.00 -3.80 0.25
CA GLY A 109 9.88 -4.47 -0.39
C GLY A 109 10.26 -5.83 -0.99
N ALA A 110 9.27 -6.64 -1.30
CA ALA A 110 9.46 -8.00 -1.81
C ALA A 110 10.10 -8.02 -3.21
N ILE A 111 9.61 -7.18 -4.13
CA ILE A 111 10.02 -7.13 -5.55
C ILE A 111 10.28 -5.66 -5.98
N PRO A 112 11.26 -4.96 -5.39
CA PRO A 112 11.49 -3.53 -5.63
C PRO A 112 12.35 -3.31 -6.88
N PHE A 113 11.83 -3.69 -8.05
CA PHE A 113 12.49 -3.54 -9.34
C PHE A 113 11.74 -2.54 -10.23
N ILE A 114 12.51 -1.68 -10.88
CA ILE A 114 12.07 -0.68 -11.86
C ILE A 114 12.60 -1.10 -13.22
N GLU A 115 11.69 -1.33 -14.17
CA GLU A 115 11.98 -1.91 -15.48
C GLU A 115 11.64 -0.93 -16.63
N ASN A 116 10.65 -0.06 -16.43
CA ASN A 116 10.16 0.86 -17.45
C ASN A 116 10.82 2.24 -17.40
N LEU A 117 11.39 2.63 -16.25
CA LEU A 117 12.04 3.94 -16.12
C LEU A 117 13.53 3.87 -16.44
N ASN A 118 14.00 4.82 -17.26
CA ASN A 118 15.42 5.00 -17.48
C ASN A 118 16.08 5.82 -16.35
N ALA A 119 17.41 5.80 -16.30
CA ALA A 119 18.17 6.53 -15.28
C ALA A 119 17.95 8.06 -15.32
N GLU A 120 17.65 8.62 -16.50
CA GLU A 120 17.36 10.04 -16.67
C GLU A 120 16.05 10.44 -15.99
N ALA A 121 15.00 9.64 -16.14
CA ALA A 121 13.71 9.86 -15.49
C ALA A 121 13.81 9.75 -13.97
N ILE A 122 14.54 8.76 -13.47
CA ILE A 122 14.78 8.60 -12.02
C ILE A 122 15.55 9.81 -11.50
N LYS A 123 16.64 10.21 -12.15
CA LYS A 123 17.41 11.39 -11.74
C LYS A 123 16.56 12.67 -11.79
N ARG A 124 15.75 12.83 -12.84
CA ARG A 124 14.81 13.96 -12.97
C ARG A 124 13.83 13.98 -11.80
N PHE A 125 13.27 12.85 -11.41
CA PHE A 125 12.39 12.74 -10.26
C PHE A 125 13.09 13.16 -8.95
N GLN A 126 14.32 12.67 -8.73
CA GLN A 126 15.11 13.00 -7.54
C GLN A 126 15.40 14.51 -7.42
N GLU A 127 15.74 15.16 -8.53
CA GLU A 127 16.06 16.60 -8.55
C GLU A 127 14.81 17.49 -8.56
N GLN A 128 13.70 17.01 -9.14
CA GLN A 128 12.50 17.82 -9.32
C GLN A 128 11.74 18.04 -8.02
N ILE A 129 11.65 17.01 -7.17
CA ILE A 129 10.77 17.01 -6.00
C ILE A 129 11.49 16.80 -4.66
N GLU A 130 10.89 17.31 -3.60
CA GLU A 130 11.15 16.91 -2.22
C GLU A 130 10.06 15.91 -1.78
N VAL A 131 10.46 14.77 -1.20
CA VAL A 131 9.52 13.78 -0.64
C VAL A 131 9.26 14.12 0.83
N ILE A 132 7.98 14.30 1.18
CA ILE A 132 7.51 14.68 2.52
C ILE A 132 6.77 13.49 3.12
N ASP A 133 7.41 12.81 4.06
CA ASP A 133 6.82 11.64 4.70
C ASP A 133 6.03 12.01 5.96
N ILE A 134 4.73 11.75 5.93
CA ILE A 134 3.82 11.88 7.08
C ILE A 134 3.11 10.54 7.38
N MET A 135 3.59 9.42 6.83
CA MET A 135 3.06 8.11 7.15
C MET A 135 3.24 7.77 8.64
N GLU A 136 2.34 7.03 9.28
CA GLU A 136 1.11 6.41 8.73
C GLU A 136 -0.15 7.28 8.94
N SER A 137 -0.05 8.61 8.79
CA SER A 137 -1.19 9.49 9.03
C SER A 137 -2.31 9.30 8.00
N GLU A 138 -3.52 9.01 8.49
CA GLU A 138 -4.78 9.02 7.74
C GLU A 138 -5.66 10.24 8.05
N ASP A 139 -5.15 11.18 8.87
CA ASP A 139 -5.88 12.41 9.21
C ASP A 139 -5.88 13.38 8.02
N VAL A 140 -7.03 13.46 7.34
CA VAL A 140 -7.26 14.36 6.21
C VAL A 140 -7.03 15.83 6.58
N GLY A 141 -7.31 16.25 7.82
CA GLY A 141 -7.03 17.61 8.28
C GLY A 141 -5.53 17.91 8.32
N ALA A 142 -4.72 16.97 8.81
CA ALA A 142 -3.27 17.08 8.81
C ALA A 142 -2.68 17.07 7.39
N ILE A 143 -3.21 16.23 6.51
CA ILE A 143 -2.82 16.18 5.09
C ILE A 143 -3.11 17.54 4.41
N LYS A 144 -4.31 18.09 4.60
CA LYS A 144 -4.70 19.41 4.06
C LYS A 144 -3.82 20.54 4.60
N ALA A 145 -3.50 20.51 5.89
CA ALA A 145 -2.59 21.49 6.48
C ALA A 145 -1.19 21.41 5.86
N LYS A 146 -0.68 20.19 5.60
CA LYS A 146 0.62 19.99 4.96
C LYS A 146 0.63 20.48 3.50
N ILE A 147 -0.45 20.25 2.75
CA ILE A 147 -0.60 20.79 1.39
C ILE A 147 -0.54 22.32 1.41
N SER A 148 -1.26 22.96 2.34
CA SER A 148 -1.24 24.43 2.47
C SER A 148 0.15 24.96 2.81
N GLU A 149 0.89 24.28 3.71
CA GLU A 149 2.27 24.65 4.06
C GLU A 149 3.21 24.59 2.84
N LEU A 150 3.15 23.49 2.08
CA LEU A 150 4.02 23.28 0.92
C LEU A 150 3.66 24.19 -0.25
N THR A 151 2.37 24.48 -0.44
CA THR A 151 1.89 25.46 -1.43
C THR A 151 2.41 26.87 -1.10
N ALA A 152 2.49 27.24 0.17
CA ALA A 152 3.09 28.51 0.58
C ALA A 152 4.62 28.56 0.36
N ARG A 153 5.28 27.39 0.25
CA ARG A 153 6.72 27.21 -0.03
C ARG A 153 7.01 26.93 -1.51
N ASP A 154 6.05 27.15 -2.40
CA ASP A 154 6.18 26.86 -3.83
C ASP A 154 7.40 27.56 -4.46
N PRO A 155 8.45 26.80 -4.87
CA PRO A 155 9.65 27.38 -5.46
C PRO A 155 9.46 27.73 -6.94
N GLY A 156 8.28 27.50 -7.52
CA GLY A 156 8.03 27.59 -8.96
C GLY A 156 8.29 26.27 -9.68
N ALA A 157 8.06 26.26 -10.99
CA ALA A 157 8.30 25.11 -11.84
C ALA A 157 9.78 24.69 -11.84
N PHE A 158 10.04 23.41 -12.06
CA PHE A 158 11.39 22.92 -12.24
C PHE A 158 12.02 23.49 -13.53
N GLU A 159 13.32 23.72 -13.50
CA GLU A 159 14.08 24.36 -14.58
C GLU A 159 14.39 23.44 -15.77
N ALA A 160 13.39 22.66 -16.21
CA ALA A 160 13.39 21.97 -17.48
C ALA A 160 11.97 21.58 -17.90
N GLU A 161 11.80 21.30 -19.19
CA GLU A 161 10.50 20.94 -19.79
C GLU A 161 9.92 19.65 -19.20
N ALA A 162 8.63 19.43 -19.45
CA ALA A 162 7.93 18.21 -19.09
C ALA A 162 8.58 16.99 -19.77
N MET A 163 8.89 15.97 -18.99
CA MET A 163 9.47 14.71 -19.47
C MET A 163 8.36 13.66 -19.59
N VAL A 164 8.14 13.11 -20.78
CA VAL A 164 7.17 12.03 -20.99
C VAL A 164 7.93 10.70 -21.01
N VAL A 165 7.54 9.80 -20.12
CA VAL A 165 8.08 8.44 -20.03
C VAL A 165 6.98 7.46 -20.39
N GLU A 166 7.31 6.45 -21.19
CA GLU A 166 6.41 5.34 -21.47
C GLU A 166 6.53 4.31 -20.35
N VAL A 167 5.40 4.01 -19.70
CA VAL A 167 5.31 2.90 -18.74
C VAL A 167 4.43 1.84 -19.39
N LYS A 168 5.00 0.69 -19.69
CA LYS A 168 4.23 -0.43 -20.24
C LYS A 168 3.45 -1.06 -19.10
N GLU A 169 2.12 -1.00 -19.20
CA GLU A 169 1.28 -1.85 -18.39
C GLU A 169 1.41 -3.27 -18.96
N GLU A 170 2.12 -4.15 -18.26
CA GLU A 170 1.81 -5.57 -18.44
C GLU A 170 0.34 -5.73 -18.06
N GLY A 171 -0.47 -6.17 -19.02
CA GLY A 171 -1.93 -6.21 -18.89
C GLY A 171 -2.34 -6.86 -17.57
N GLY A 172 -3.32 -6.24 -16.91
CA GLY A 172 -3.89 -6.80 -15.69
C GLY A 172 -4.26 -8.28 -15.89
N ALA A 173 -3.68 -9.12 -15.03
CA ALA A 173 -4.11 -10.48 -14.71
C ALA A 173 -4.66 -11.32 -15.88
N ASP A 174 -3.77 -11.77 -16.77
CA ASP A 174 -3.74 -13.16 -17.24
C ASP A 174 -2.56 -13.37 -18.19
N GLY A 175 -1.62 -14.23 -17.81
CA GLY A 175 -0.74 -14.94 -18.73
C GLY A 175 0.33 -14.13 -19.49
N ALA A 176 1.58 -14.49 -19.21
CA ALA A 176 2.80 -14.16 -19.96
C ALA A 176 3.42 -12.78 -19.66
N VAL A 177 4.11 -12.73 -18.51
CA VAL A 177 5.34 -11.97 -18.36
C VAL A 177 6.27 -12.35 -19.52
N VAL A 178 6.44 -11.44 -20.47
CA VAL A 178 7.48 -11.52 -21.50
C VAL A 178 8.46 -10.38 -21.22
N ALA A 179 9.23 -10.55 -20.15
CA ALA A 179 10.47 -9.83 -19.93
C ALA A 179 11.51 -10.79 -19.35
N THR A 180 12.16 -11.55 -20.24
CA THR A 180 13.48 -12.17 -20.00
C THR A 180 13.67 -12.96 -18.69
N ALA A 181 12.67 -13.71 -18.24
CA ALA A 181 12.85 -14.63 -17.13
C ALA A 181 13.75 -15.80 -17.57
N ASN A 182 14.94 -15.90 -17.00
CA ASN A 182 15.67 -17.16 -16.95
C ASN A 182 14.68 -18.24 -16.46
N PRO A 183 14.51 -19.39 -17.16
CA PRO A 183 13.52 -20.42 -16.80
C PRO A 183 13.54 -20.85 -15.33
N GLN A 184 14.69 -20.71 -14.66
CA GLN A 184 14.85 -20.94 -13.23
C GLN A 184 14.03 -20.00 -12.34
N PHE A 185 13.79 -18.75 -12.75
CA PHE A 185 13.06 -17.77 -11.95
C PHE A 185 11.57 -18.10 -11.86
N LEU A 186 10.95 -18.43 -12.99
CA LEU A 186 9.55 -18.89 -13.05
C LEU A 186 9.35 -20.19 -12.24
N GLU A 187 10.34 -21.07 -12.24
CA GLU A 187 10.31 -22.29 -11.43
C GLU A 187 10.41 -21.99 -9.92
N ILE A 188 11.23 -21.03 -9.52
CA ILE A 188 11.35 -20.58 -8.13
C ILE A 188 10.05 -19.93 -7.66
N GLU A 189 9.42 -19.09 -8.48
CA GLU A 189 8.15 -18.45 -8.17
C GLU A 189 7.00 -19.46 -8.00
N ALA A 190 6.90 -20.43 -8.91
CA ALA A 190 5.94 -21.53 -8.78
C ALA A 190 6.14 -22.33 -7.49
N ARG A 191 7.39 -22.58 -7.09
CA ARG A 191 7.72 -23.25 -5.81
C ARG A 191 7.37 -22.40 -4.60
N LEU A 192 7.56 -21.08 -4.65
CA LEU A 192 7.19 -20.17 -3.57
C LEU A 192 5.68 -20.13 -3.35
N ASN A 193 4.89 -20.03 -4.43
CA ASN A 193 3.43 -20.08 -4.36
C ASN A 193 2.93 -21.42 -3.80
N GLU A 194 3.58 -22.53 -4.17
CA GLU A 194 3.26 -23.85 -3.62
C GLU A 194 3.56 -23.92 -2.11
N ILE A 195 4.65 -23.30 -1.65
CA ILE A 195 5.00 -23.22 -0.23
C ILE A 195 4.00 -22.37 0.54
N GLU A 196 3.61 -21.21 0.01
CA GLU A 196 2.63 -20.31 0.62
C GLU A 196 1.27 -21.00 0.78
N THR A 197 0.80 -21.66 -0.27
CA THR A 197 -0.43 -22.47 -0.24
C THR A 197 -0.36 -23.54 0.86
N LYS A 198 0.77 -24.25 0.99
CA LYS A 198 0.98 -25.24 2.05
C LYS A 198 1.00 -24.61 3.45
N LEU A 199 1.55 -23.41 3.59
CA LEU A 199 1.56 -22.65 4.84
C LEU A 199 0.14 -22.28 5.26
N GLU A 200 -0.68 -21.76 4.34
CA GLU A 200 -2.09 -21.44 4.62
C GLU A 200 -2.88 -22.68 5.07
N PHE A 201 -2.67 -23.82 4.39
CA PHE A 201 -3.29 -25.08 4.81
C PHE A 201 -2.81 -25.53 6.20
N ALA A 202 -1.53 -25.39 6.51
CA ALA A 202 -0.97 -25.75 7.81
C ALA A 202 -1.53 -24.85 8.93
N ASP A 203 -1.62 -23.55 8.70
CA ASP A 203 -2.19 -22.60 9.65
C ASP A 203 -3.68 -22.87 9.89
N ALA A 204 -4.45 -23.15 8.83
CA ALA A 204 -5.84 -23.56 8.94
C ALA A 204 -6.00 -24.85 9.76
N GLU A 205 -5.12 -25.83 9.55
CA GLU A 205 -5.14 -27.09 10.30
C GLU A 205 -4.79 -26.87 11.78
N ILE A 206 -3.78 -26.05 12.07
CA ILE A 206 -3.40 -25.68 13.43
C ILE A 206 -4.56 -24.98 14.13
N ALA A 207 -5.20 -24.00 13.47
CA ALA A 207 -6.35 -23.28 13.99
C ALA A 207 -7.51 -24.24 14.32
N GLN A 208 -7.82 -25.19 13.45
CA GLN A 208 -8.84 -26.21 13.71
C GLN A 208 -8.46 -27.16 14.86
N ARG A 209 -7.18 -27.55 15.00
CA ARG A 209 -6.72 -28.38 16.12
C ARG A 209 -6.82 -27.62 17.45
N VAL A 210 -6.42 -26.35 17.47
CA VAL A 210 -6.52 -25.48 18.65
C VAL A 210 -7.99 -25.26 19.02
N GLY A 211 -8.84 -24.92 18.04
CA GLY A 211 -10.28 -24.76 18.24
C GLY A 211 -10.95 -26.02 18.81
N ARG A 212 -10.61 -27.21 18.30
CA ARG A 212 -11.12 -28.48 18.84
C ARG A 212 -10.65 -28.75 20.28
N LYS A 213 -9.37 -28.47 20.59
CA LYS A 213 -8.85 -28.62 21.96
C LYS A 213 -9.57 -27.70 22.93
N ILE A 214 -9.66 -26.41 22.59
CA ILE A 214 -10.34 -25.40 23.43
C ILE A 214 -11.81 -25.76 23.61
N GLY A 215 -12.52 -26.10 22.53
CA GLY A 215 -13.93 -26.47 22.59
C GLY A 215 -14.19 -27.70 23.46
N ARG A 216 -13.32 -28.72 23.37
CA ARG A 216 -13.41 -29.91 24.23
C ARG A 216 -13.15 -29.57 25.70
N ASP A 217 -12.10 -28.83 26.00
CA ASP A 217 -11.70 -28.55 27.37
C ASP A 217 -12.76 -27.66 28.06
N ILE A 218 -13.31 -26.68 27.35
CA ILE A 218 -14.45 -25.86 27.79
C ILE A 218 -15.72 -26.72 27.98
N GLY A 219 -16.01 -27.61 27.02
CA GLY A 219 -17.17 -28.49 27.08
C GLY A 219 -17.15 -29.44 28.29
N ILE A 220 -15.99 -30.04 28.58
CA ILE A 220 -15.81 -30.90 29.76
C ILE A 220 -16.05 -30.11 31.05
N LEU A 221 -15.49 -28.90 31.15
CA LEU A 221 -15.65 -28.05 32.33
C LEU A 221 -17.13 -27.71 32.58
N TYR A 222 -17.85 -27.23 31.55
CA TYR A 222 -19.26 -26.89 31.70
C TYR A 222 -20.14 -28.11 31.95
N GLY A 223 -19.86 -29.25 31.30
CA GLY A 223 -20.58 -30.50 31.53
C GLY A 223 -20.47 -30.99 32.97
N LEU A 224 -19.27 -30.95 33.55
CA LEU A 224 -19.04 -31.34 34.95
C LEU A 224 -19.75 -30.38 35.92
N THR A 225 -19.68 -29.08 35.65
CA THR A 225 -20.33 -28.05 36.49
C THR A 225 -21.85 -28.19 36.47
N ALA A 226 -22.45 -28.35 35.28
CA ALA A 226 -23.89 -28.56 35.14
C ALA A 226 -24.34 -29.88 35.78
N GLY A 227 -23.57 -30.96 35.60
CA GLY A 227 -23.84 -32.26 36.23
C GLY A 227 -23.87 -32.17 37.75
N LEU A 228 -22.90 -31.47 38.37
CA LEU A 228 -22.86 -31.26 39.82
C LEU A 228 -24.06 -30.45 40.31
N ILE A 229 -24.49 -29.42 39.57
CA ILE A 229 -25.66 -28.61 39.93
C ILE A 229 -26.93 -29.48 39.91
N VAL A 230 -27.13 -30.27 38.85
CA VAL A 230 -28.29 -31.17 38.75
C VAL A 230 -28.27 -32.23 39.85
N PHE A 231 -27.09 -32.80 40.15
CA PHE A 231 -26.92 -33.77 41.22
C PHE A 231 -27.26 -33.19 42.60
N MET A 232 -26.76 -31.99 42.91
CA MET A 232 -27.11 -31.27 44.14
C MET A 232 -28.61 -30.98 44.22
N MET A 233 -29.22 -30.57 43.10
CA MET A 233 -30.66 -30.29 43.03
C MET A 233 -31.47 -31.56 43.32
N LEU A 234 -31.09 -32.71 42.75
CA LEU A 234 -31.74 -33.98 43.01
C LEU A 234 -31.60 -34.38 44.49
N LEU A 235 -30.42 -34.28 45.09
CA LEU A 235 -30.23 -34.60 46.51
C LEU A 235 -31.12 -33.78 47.45
N VAL A 236 -31.40 -32.52 47.10
CA VAL A 236 -32.29 -31.65 47.89
C VAL A 236 -33.76 -31.93 47.62
N LEU A 237 -34.14 -32.23 46.38
CA LEU A 237 -35.54 -32.40 45.97
C LEU A 237 -36.09 -33.80 46.27
N LEU A 238 -35.30 -34.86 46.11
CA LEU A 238 -35.75 -36.25 46.28
C LEU A 238 -36.30 -36.54 47.68
N PRO A 239 -35.62 -36.15 48.78
CA PRO A 239 -36.13 -36.34 50.13
C PRO A 239 -37.42 -35.55 50.39
N LYS A 240 -37.51 -34.33 49.85
CA LYS A 240 -38.71 -33.50 49.96
C LYS A 240 -39.90 -34.09 49.20
N LEU A 241 -39.66 -34.67 48.03
CA LEU A 241 -40.68 -35.35 47.23
C LEU A 241 -41.17 -36.62 47.94
N MET A 242 -40.26 -37.43 48.47
CA MET A 242 -40.60 -38.64 49.23
C MET A 242 -41.32 -38.34 50.55
N ALA A 243 -41.14 -37.15 51.13
CA ALA A 243 -41.89 -36.70 52.30
C ALA A 243 -43.31 -36.17 51.97
N MET A 244 -43.62 -35.93 50.69
CA MET A 244 -44.93 -35.47 50.22
C MET A 244 -45.83 -36.60 49.66
N ILE A 245 -45.29 -37.81 49.53
CA ILE A 245 -46.00 -39.03 49.12
C ILE A 245 -46.31 -39.87 50.36
#